data_AF-A0A7Y4NGD4-F1
#
_entry.id   AF-A0A7Y4NGD4-F1
#
_cell.length_a   1.000
_cell.length_b   1.000
_cell.length_c   1.000
_cell.angle_alpha   90.00
_cell.angle_beta   90.00
_cell.angle_gamma   90.00
#
_symmetry.space_group_name_H-M   'P 1'
#
loop_
_entity.id
_entity.type
_entity.pdbx_description
1 polymer ?
#
loop_
_entity_poly.entity_id
_entity_poly.type
_entity_poly.pdbx_seq_one_letter_code
_entity_poly.pdbx_strand_id
1 'polypeptide(L)'
;MHKTRLLMTALLMGCVRAQPSPSVLVEEDPSIVFPVFPEESVVEVQPSARPYVLDGALLQALSIATNDFLPPVSKTVPCQDRPEAHRYRVLRQGDLFFIHISEDPAACGRTYPSLDSSAWYAISQDGRIRRRVMDGMPMELPADAGVEAGPPQVVPAEPGVAPAMDSTWNRPEQPWPEELRDGGVAPR
;
A
#
# COMPACT_ATOMS: atom_id res chain seq x y z
N MET A 1 -23.18 26.75 59.60
CA MET A 1 -22.69 25.37 59.34
C MET A 1 -23.53 24.77 58.21
N HIS A 2 -23.25 25.15 56.96
CA HIS A 2 -22.52 24.33 55.96
C HIS A 2 -23.21 23.01 55.63
N LYS A 3 -24.24 23.06 54.76
CA LYS A 3 -24.78 21.86 54.12
C LYS A 3 -25.59 22.18 52.85
N THR A 4 -25.08 23.04 51.98
CA THR A 4 -25.81 23.37 50.73
C THR A 4 -24.94 23.90 49.60
N ARG A 5 -23.75 23.32 49.34
CA ARG A 5 -22.98 23.61 48.10
C ARG A 5 -22.07 22.44 47.74
N LEU A 6 -22.61 21.31 47.31
CA LEU A 6 -21.76 20.27 46.71
C LEU A 6 -22.56 19.37 45.77
N LEU A 7 -23.21 19.95 44.77
CA LEU A 7 -23.98 19.18 43.78
C LEU A 7 -24.03 19.94 42.45
N MET A 8 -22.89 20.42 41.92
CA MET A 8 -22.85 20.94 40.53
C MET A 8 -21.42 21.15 40.00
N THR A 9 -20.55 20.13 40.05
CA THR A 9 -19.23 20.17 39.37
C THR A 9 -18.85 18.81 38.79
N ALA A 10 -19.82 18.05 38.27
CA ALA A 10 -19.59 16.76 37.61
C ALA A 10 -20.14 16.73 36.17
N LEU A 11 -20.12 17.86 35.47
CA LEU A 11 -20.26 17.92 34.02
C LEU A 11 -18.94 18.43 33.45
N LEU A 12 -18.43 17.77 32.40
CA LEU A 12 -17.21 18.06 31.60
C LEU A 12 -16.06 17.03 31.69
N MET A 13 -16.33 15.78 32.10
CA MET A 13 -15.56 14.63 31.56
C MET A 13 -16.11 14.32 30.16
N GLY A 14 -15.83 15.22 29.21
CA GLY A 14 -16.10 14.97 27.79
C GLY A 14 -15.17 13.86 27.32
N CYS A 15 -15.75 12.78 26.80
CA CYS A 15 -14.98 11.77 26.07
C CYS A 15 -14.21 12.48 24.95
N VAL A 16 -12.88 12.55 25.06
CA VAL A 16 -12.03 12.81 23.90
C VAL A 16 -12.26 11.61 22.98
N ARG A 17 -13.23 11.73 22.07
CA ARG A 17 -13.33 10.84 20.92
C ARG A 17 -11.99 10.90 20.23
N ALA A 18 -11.36 9.74 20.03
CA ALA A 18 -10.20 9.60 19.17
C ALA A 18 -10.48 10.39 17.89
N GLN A 19 -9.69 11.43 17.64
CA GLN A 19 -9.80 12.16 16.38
C GLN A 19 -9.56 11.14 15.27
N PRO A 20 -10.42 11.08 14.24
CA PRO A 20 -10.06 10.36 13.03
C PRO A 20 -8.69 10.88 12.60
N SER A 21 -7.75 9.97 12.36
CA SER A 21 -6.47 10.33 11.74
C SER A 21 -6.78 11.26 10.56
N PRO A 22 -6.10 12.42 10.43
CA PRO A 22 -6.37 13.31 9.32
C PRO A 22 -6.26 12.49 8.04
N SER A 23 -7.38 12.36 7.31
CA SER A 23 -7.40 11.71 6.00
C SER A 23 -6.36 12.43 5.15
N VAL A 24 -5.30 11.71 4.75
CA VAL A 24 -4.27 12.29 3.91
C VAL A 24 -4.96 12.83 2.65
N LEU A 25 -4.75 14.11 2.34
CA LEU A 25 -5.31 14.68 1.12
C LEU A 25 -4.59 14.03 -0.06
N VAL A 26 -5.32 13.14 -0.74
CA VAL A 26 -4.86 12.49 -1.97
C VAL A 26 -5.35 13.34 -3.14
N GLU A 27 -4.42 13.96 -3.84
CA GLU A 27 -4.66 14.60 -5.13
C GLU A 27 -3.98 13.71 -6.17
N GLU A 28 -4.73 12.82 -6.80
CA GLU A 28 -4.17 11.81 -7.70
C GLU A 28 -3.89 12.41 -9.08
N ASP A 29 -2.63 12.82 -9.29
CA ASP A 29 -2.12 13.35 -10.56
C ASP A 29 -1.45 12.22 -11.36
N PRO A 30 -2.12 11.66 -12.38
CA PRO A 30 -1.59 10.53 -13.13
C PRO A 30 -0.47 10.93 -14.10
N SER A 31 -0.19 12.23 -14.28
CA SER A 31 0.92 12.69 -15.14
C SER A 31 2.29 12.51 -14.51
N ILE A 32 2.35 12.26 -13.19
CA ILE A 32 3.59 12.11 -12.43
C ILE A 32 4.20 10.72 -12.69
N VAL A 33 5.29 10.65 -13.44
CA VAL A 33 6.02 9.38 -13.68
C VAL A 33 6.95 9.05 -12.52
N PHE A 34 6.93 7.81 -12.04
CA PHE A 34 7.84 7.37 -10.98
C PHE A 34 9.26 7.17 -11.52
N PRO A 35 10.29 7.71 -10.84
CA PRO A 35 11.67 7.46 -11.20
C PRO A 35 12.02 6.01 -10.89
N VAL A 36 12.89 5.42 -11.71
CA VAL A 36 13.56 4.17 -11.36
C VAL A 36 14.56 4.47 -10.25
N PHE A 37 14.77 3.51 -9.34
CA PHE A 37 15.85 3.54 -8.35
C PHE A 37 16.97 2.58 -8.78
N PRO A 38 17.93 2.99 -9.64
CA PRO A 38 19.05 2.13 -9.99
C PRO A 38 19.85 1.76 -8.75
N GLU A 39 20.13 0.47 -8.55
CA GLU A 39 20.85 -0.03 -7.37
C GLU A 39 22.22 0.66 -7.20
N GLU A 40 22.91 1.03 -8.30
CA GLU A 40 24.18 1.78 -8.23
C GLU A 40 24.05 3.20 -7.66
N SER A 41 22.85 3.77 -7.65
CA SER A 41 22.57 5.15 -7.19
C SER A 41 21.95 5.21 -5.80
N VAL A 42 21.55 4.05 -5.25
CA VAL A 42 20.90 3.96 -3.94
C VAL A 42 21.99 3.79 -2.87
N VAL A 43 22.08 4.77 -1.97
CA VAL A 43 22.93 4.66 -0.78
C VAL A 43 22.12 4.01 0.33
N GLU A 44 22.47 2.77 0.68
CA GLU A 44 21.88 2.08 1.83
C GLU A 44 22.35 2.73 3.14
N VAL A 45 21.40 3.16 3.96
CA VAL A 45 21.67 3.78 5.25
C VAL A 45 21.91 2.68 6.28
N GLN A 46 23.18 2.36 6.53
CA GLN A 46 23.57 1.41 7.59
C GLN A 46 23.96 2.18 8.87
N PRO A 47 23.13 2.17 9.93
CA PRO A 47 23.33 3.02 11.11
C PRO A 47 24.57 2.66 11.94
N SER A 48 25.15 1.47 11.76
CA SER A 48 26.39 1.05 12.42
C SER A 48 27.65 1.69 11.85
N ALA A 49 27.61 2.22 10.62
CA ALA A 49 28.80 2.69 9.91
C ALA A 49 29.12 4.18 10.15
N ARG A 50 28.10 5.03 10.22
CA ARG A 50 28.21 6.50 10.35
C ARG A 50 26.85 7.13 10.68
N PRO A 51 26.80 8.36 11.25
CA PRO A 51 25.56 9.10 11.38
C PRO A 51 25.05 9.60 10.03
N TYR A 52 23.73 9.76 9.93
CA TYR A 52 23.02 10.30 8.77
C TYR A 52 22.05 11.40 9.20
N VAL A 53 21.86 12.39 8.35
CA VAL A 53 20.89 13.47 8.55
C VAL A 53 19.79 13.30 7.52
N LEU A 54 18.55 13.16 8.00
CA LEU A 54 17.36 13.22 7.16
C LEU A 54 16.78 14.63 7.26
N ASP A 55 16.49 15.22 6.11
CA ASP A 55 15.73 16.46 6.05
C ASP A 55 14.35 16.29 6.71
N GLY A 56 13.86 17.32 7.40
CA GLY A 56 12.59 17.24 8.13
C GLY A 56 11.39 17.00 7.23
N ALA A 57 11.36 17.59 6.03
CA ALA A 57 10.29 17.36 5.06
C ALA A 57 10.37 15.96 4.46
N LEU A 58 11.59 15.44 4.22
CA LEU A 58 11.77 14.04 3.82
C LEU A 58 11.26 13.06 4.90
N LEU A 59 11.59 13.31 6.18
CA LEU A 59 11.11 12.50 7.30
C LEU A 59 9.58 12.54 7.39
N GLN A 60 8.97 13.71 7.19
CA GLN A 60 7.53 13.87 7.16
C GLN A 60 6.89 13.08 5.99
N ALA A 61 7.43 13.22 4.77
CA ALA A 61 6.94 12.49 3.61
C ALA A 61 7.03 10.96 3.81
N LEU A 62 8.14 10.47 4.37
CA LEU A 62 8.32 9.05 4.69
C LEU A 62 7.29 8.56 5.71
N SER A 63 7.01 9.36 6.75
CA SER A 63 5.97 9.05 7.73
C SER A 63 4.58 8.99 7.10
N ILE A 64 4.26 9.90 6.20
CA ILE A 64 2.96 9.93 5.49
C ILE A 64 2.80 8.68 4.61
N ALA A 65 3.80 8.35 3.80
CA ALA A 65 3.77 7.14 2.97
C ALA A 65 3.63 5.86 3.82
N THR A 66 4.40 5.77 4.91
CA THR A 66 4.37 4.58 5.80
C THR A 66 3.01 4.40 6.47
N ASN A 67 2.41 5.49 6.97
CA ASN A 67 1.10 5.43 7.64
C ASN A 67 -0.07 5.25 6.67
N ASP A 68 0.10 5.61 5.39
CA ASP A 68 -0.90 5.34 4.34
C ASP A 68 -0.82 3.87 3.89
N PHE A 69 0.39 3.30 3.81
CA PHE A 69 0.60 1.94 3.33
C PHE A 69 0.36 0.86 4.39
N LEU A 70 0.86 1.07 5.62
CA LEU A 70 0.83 0.06 6.67
C LEU A 70 -0.36 0.25 7.61
N PRO A 71 -0.91 -0.86 8.16
CA PRO A 71 -1.96 -0.75 9.16
C PRO A 71 -1.43 -0.05 10.43
N PRO A 72 -2.31 0.60 11.21
CA PRO A 72 -1.92 1.23 12.47
C PRO A 72 -1.21 0.25 13.40
N VAL A 73 -0.10 0.70 14.00
CA VAL A 73 0.71 -0.12 14.90
C VAL A 73 -0.12 -0.58 16.10
N SER A 74 -0.26 -1.88 16.24
CA SER A 74 -0.90 -2.54 17.38
C SER A 74 -0.04 -3.72 17.87
N LYS A 75 -0.32 -4.23 19.07
CA LYS A 75 0.46 -5.34 19.65
C LYS A 75 0.36 -6.64 18.84
N THR A 76 -0.61 -6.75 17.94
CA THR A 76 -0.95 -7.97 17.20
C THR A 76 -0.73 -7.83 15.69
N VAL A 77 0.03 -6.82 15.25
CA VAL A 77 0.35 -6.64 13.82
C VAL A 77 1.23 -7.81 13.34
N PRO A 78 0.82 -8.55 12.28
CA PRO A 78 1.62 -9.56 11.61
C PRO A 78 3.00 -9.02 11.24
N CYS A 79 4.01 -9.90 11.15
CA CYS A 79 5.39 -9.45 10.90
C CYS A 79 5.50 -8.60 9.63
N GLN A 80 4.89 -9.07 8.53
CA GLN A 80 4.95 -8.40 7.23
C GLN A 80 4.26 -7.03 7.20
N ASP A 81 3.44 -6.70 8.20
CA ASP A 81 2.73 -5.42 8.29
C ASP A 81 3.49 -4.41 9.18
N ARG A 82 4.68 -4.79 9.68
CA ARG A 82 5.50 -3.92 10.52
C ARG A 82 6.41 -3.05 9.67
N PRO A 83 6.66 -1.78 10.07
CA PRO A 83 7.58 -0.91 9.35
C PRO A 83 8.98 -1.52 9.17
N GLU A 84 9.47 -2.26 10.18
CA GLU A 84 10.81 -2.86 10.14
C GLU A 84 10.94 -4.03 9.16
N ALA A 85 9.82 -4.57 8.67
CA ALA A 85 9.78 -5.63 7.66
C ALA A 85 9.81 -5.10 6.21
N HIS A 86 10.06 -3.80 6.02
CA HIS A 86 10.05 -3.17 4.71
C HIS A 86 11.35 -2.42 4.40
N ARG A 87 11.66 -2.32 3.11
CA ARG A 87 12.69 -1.44 2.57
C ARG A 87 12.06 -0.19 2.02
N TYR A 88 12.69 0.95 2.32
CA TYR A 88 12.26 2.27 1.91
C TYR A 88 13.32 2.87 1.00
N ARG A 89 12.98 3.07 -0.27
CA ARG A 89 13.82 3.79 -1.23
C ARG A 89 13.23 5.18 -1.44
N VAL A 90 14.06 6.20 -1.29
CA VAL A 90 13.61 7.60 -1.32
C VAL A 90 14.46 8.43 -2.27
N LEU A 91 13.82 9.30 -3.05
CA LEU A 91 14.47 10.24 -3.94
C LEU A 91 13.71 11.58 -3.91
N ARG A 92 14.42 12.69 -3.88
CA ARG A 92 13.82 14.02 -4.05
C ARG A 92 14.12 14.56 -5.44
N GLN A 93 13.09 15.02 -6.14
CA GLN A 93 13.26 15.78 -7.39
C GLN A 93 12.36 17.02 -7.35
N GLY A 94 12.97 18.21 -7.37
CA GLY A 94 12.25 19.46 -7.17
C GLY A 94 11.48 19.48 -5.85
N ASP A 95 10.17 19.68 -5.95
CA ASP A 95 9.26 19.80 -4.81
C ASP A 95 8.52 18.48 -4.47
N LEU A 96 8.91 17.38 -5.12
CA LEU A 96 8.37 16.05 -4.88
C LEU A 96 9.38 15.12 -4.20
N PHE A 97 8.86 14.32 -3.29
CA PHE A 97 9.51 13.15 -2.71
C PHE A 97 8.91 11.90 -3.34
N PHE A 98 9.74 11.11 -3.99
CA PHE A 98 9.41 9.79 -4.50
C PHE A 98 9.83 8.74 -3.48
N ILE A 99 8.88 7.91 -3.07
CA ILE A 99 9.09 6.87 -2.05
C ILE A 99 8.57 5.56 -2.62
N HIS A 100 9.42 4.53 -2.62
CA HIS A 100 9.03 3.16 -2.90
C HIS A 100 9.20 2.33 -1.62
N ILE A 101 8.12 1.69 -1.21
CA ILE A 101 8.06 0.77 -0.08
C ILE A 101 7.92 -0.63 -0.65
N SER A 102 8.76 -1.56 -0.20
CA SER A 102 8.68 -2.98 -0.59
C SER A 102 8.98 -3.89 0.60
N GLU A 103 8.24 -4.98 0.77
CA GLU A 103 8.52 -5.98 1.81
C GLU A 103 9.95 -6.54 1.68
N ASP A 104 10.63 -6.71 2.82
CA ASP A 104 11.82 -7.53 2.97
C ASP A 104 11.43 -8.88 3.57
N PRO A 105 11.22 -9.93 2.75
CA PRO A 105 10.74 -11.21 3.27
C PRO A 105 11.71 -11.84 4.26
N ALA A 106 13.01 -11.52 4.16
CA ALA A 106 14.03 -12.04 5.07
C ALA A 106 13.84 -11.50 6.51
N ALA A 107 13.29 -10.29 6.67
CA ALA A 107 12.99 -9.72 8.00
C ALA A 107 11.97 -10.55 8.78
N CYS A 108 11.10 -11.29 8.07
CA CYS A 108 10.09 -12.17 8.64
C CYS A 108 10.40 -13.67 8.48
N GLY A 109 11.62 -14.03 8.07
CA GLY A 109 12.03 -15.42 7.86
C GLY A 109 11.35 -16.11 6.67
N ARG A 110 10.92 -15.33 5.67
CA ARG A 110 10.32 -15.81 4.43
C ARG A 110 11.31 -15.68 3.27
N THR A 111 11.07 -16.46 2.22
CA THR A 111 11.86 -16.39 0.97
C THR A 111 11.23 -15.47 -0.06
N TYR A 112 9.89 -15.35 -0.05
CA TYR A 112 9.12 -14.59 -1.03
C TYR A 112 8.28 -13.53 -0.32
N PRO A 113 8.12 -12.35 -0.94
CA PRO A 113 7.22 -11.32 -0.42
C PRO A 113 5.75 -11.74 -0.58
N SER A 114 4.88 -11.08 0.18
CA SER A 114 3.43 -11.28 0.10
C SER A 114 2.87 -10.64 -1.19
N LEU A 115 1.65 -11.00 -1.57
CA LEU A 115 0.92 -10.24 -2.59
C LEU A 115 0.63 -8.83 -2.06
N ASP A 116 0.61 -7.84 -2.95
CA ASP A 116 0.33 -6.44 -2.64
C ASP A 116 1.32 -5.80 -1.65
N SER A 117 2.57 -6.27 -1.64
CA SER A 117 3.59 -5.93 -0.64
C SER A 117 4.50 -4.77 -1.05
N SER A 118 4.07 -3.99 -2.04
CA SER A 118 4.80 -2.79 -2.46
C SER A 118 3.88 -1.64 -2.84
N ALA A 119 4.43 -0.43 -2.72
CA ALA A 119 3.74 0.80 -3.05
C ALA A 119 4.72 1.90 -3.47
N TRP A 120 4.27 2.71 -4.42
CA TRP A 120 4.96 3.89 -4.91
C TRP A 120 4.19 5.14 -4.52
N TYR A 121 4.91 6.17 -4.09
CA TYR A 121 4.35 7.44 -3.63
C TYR A 121 5.10 8.61 -4.22
N ALA A 122 4.36 9.62 -4.67
CA ALA A 122 4.86 10.95 -4.95
C ALA A 122 4.19 11.90 -3.96
N ILE A 123 4.99 12.52 -3.09
CA ILE A 123 4.52 13.39 -2.01
C ILE A 123 5.12 14.78 -2.20
N SER A 124 4.29 15.81 -2.23
CA SER A 124 4.77 17.19 -2.28
C SER A 124 5.38 17.64 -0.96
N GLN A 125 6.21 18.69 -1.02
CA GLN A 125 6.89 19.22 0.17
C GLN A 125 5.95 19.66 1.30
N ASP A 126 4.68 19.99 1.00
CA ASP A 126 3.64 20.30 1.98
C ASP A 126 2.95 19.07 2.59
N GLY A 127 3.37 17.85 2.20
CA GLY A 127 2.89 16.59 2.73
C GLY A 127 1.64 16.03 2.06
N ARG A 128 1.23 16.53 0.88
CA ARG A 128 0.11 15.95 0.14
C ARG A 128 0.57 14.79 -0.73
N ILE A 129 -0.22 13.72 -0.78
CA ILE A 129 0.02 12.63 -1.74
C ILE A 129 -0.45 13.12 -3.10
N ARG A 130 0.49 13.30 -4.03
CA ARG A 130 0.27 13.72 -5.42
C ARG A 130 0.04 12.54 -6.36
N ARG A 131 0.54 11.36 -5.99
CA ARG A 131 0.25 10.10 -6.69
C ARG A 131 0.61 8.95 -5.77
N ARG A 132 -0.14 7.85 -5.85
CA ARG A 132 0.27 6.56 -5.31
C ARG A 132 -0.07 5.43 -6.27
N VAL A 133 0.73 4.38 -6.28
CA VAL A 133 0.47 3.15 -7.04
C VAL A 133 0.77 1.98 -6.11
N MET A 134 -0.25 1.17 -5.82
CA MET A 134 -0.09 -0.07 -5.08
C MET A 134 0.24 -1.19 -6.04
N ASP A 135 0.89 -2.23 -5.53
CA ASP A 135 1.05 -3.47 -6.28
C ASP A 135 -0.33 -4.01 -6.74
N GLY A 136 -0.36 -4.58 -7.95
CA GLY A 136 -1.59 -4.89 -8.69
C GLY A 136 -2.26 -3.72 -9.45
N MET A 137 -1.88 -2.46 -9.22
CA MET A 137 -2.36 -1.32 -10.00
C MET A 137 -1.44 -1.00 -11.20
N PRO A 138 -1.98 -0.57 -12.35
CA PRO A 138 -1.15 -0.19 -13.48
C PRO A 138 -0.32 1.06 -13.16
N MET A 139 1.00 0.94 -13.27
CA MET A 139 1.93 2.06 -13.04
C MET A 139 1.87 3.11 -14.16
N GLU A 140 1.50 2.69 -15.37
CA GLU A 140 1.25 3.57 -16.52
C GLU A 140 -0.24 3.57 -16.83
N LEU A 141 -0.81 4.76 -17.10
CA LEU A 141 -2.11 4.81 -17.77
C LEU A 141 -1.93 4.15 -19.14
N PRO A 142 -2.82 3.25 -19.59
CA PRO A 142 -2.76 2.71 -20.94
C PRO A 142 -2.70 3.88 -21.93
N ALA A 143 -1.64 3.94 -22.74
CA ALA A 143 -1.47 4.93 -23.79
C ALA A 143 -2.50 4.77 -24.94
N ASP A 144 -3.43 3.82 -24.78
CA ASP A 144 -4.19 3.17 -25.85
C ASP A 144 -5.69 3.46 -25.75
N ALA A 145 -6.13 4.37 -24.85
CA ALA A 145 -7.51 4.88 -24.87
C ALA A 145 -7.80 5.80 -26.09
N GLY A 146 -6.92 5.79 -27.09
CA GLY A 146 -7.05 6.46 -28.38
C GLY A 146 -6.87 5.54 -29.59
N VAL A 147 -6.88 4.22 -29.42
CA VAL A 147 -7.08 3.29 -30.55
C VAL A 147 -8.54 2.86 -30.52
N GLU A 148 -9.22 3.13 -31.63
CA GLU A 148 -10.63 2.89 -31.92
C GLU A 148 -11.01 1.42 -31.68
N ALA A 149 -11.20 1.06 -30.41
CA ALA A 149 -11.87 -0.18 -30.04
C ALA A 149 -13.32 -0.02 -30.51
N GLY A 150 -13.65 -0.68 -31.61
CA GLY A 150 -15.04 -0.95 -31.96
C GLY A 150 -15.80 -1.48 -30.74
N PRO A 151 -17.13 -1.30 -30.70
CA PRO A 151 -17.93 -1.48 -29.49
C PRO A 151 -17.60 -2.82 -28.80
N PRO A 152 -17.51 -2.86 -27.46
CA PRO A 152 -17.12 -4.05 -26.73
C PRO A 152 -18.05 -5.19 -27.15
N GLN A 153 -17.48 -6.23 -27.74
CA GLN A 153 -18.20 -7.46 -27.96
C GLN A 153 -18.35 -8.14 -26.60
N VAL A 154 -19.40 -7.73 -25.88
CA VAL A 154 -19.85 -8.42 -24.68
C VAL A 154 -20.41 -9.75 -25.15
N VAL A 155 -19.56 -10.78 -25.19
CA VAL A 155 -20.02 -12.16 -25.32
C VAL A 155 -20.60 -12.54 -23.96
N PRO A 156 -21.91 -12.82 -23.85
CA PRO A 156 -22.49 -13.27 -22.60
C PRO A 156 -21.81 -14.59 -22.20
N ALA A 157 -21.22 -14.63 -21.01
CA ALA A 157 -20.69 -15.87 -20.46
C ALA A 157 -21.86 -16.81 -20.13
N GLU A 158 -21.79 -18.06 -20.59
CA GLU A 158 -22.75 -19.08 -20.19
C GLU A 158 -22.64 -19.35 -18.68
N PRO A 159 -23.75 -19.61 -17.97
CA PRO A 159 -23.72 -19.94 -16.55
C PRO A 159 -22.76 -21.10 -16.27
N GLY A 160 -21.73 -20.86 -15.48
CA GLY A 160 -20.72 -21.86 -15.12
C GLY A 160 -19.39 -21.77 -15.86
N VAL A 161 -19.19 -20.78 -16.74
CA VAL A 161 -17.93 -20.58 -17.47
C VAL A 161 -17.30 -19.23 -17.09
N ALA A 162 -16.08 -19.26 -16.55
CA ALA A 162 -15.26 -18.06 -16.42
C ALA A 162 -14.51 -17.84 -17.75
N PRO A 163 -14.36 -16.58 -18.23
CA PRO A 163 -13.56 -16.32 -19.41
C PRO A 163 -12.14 -16.82 -19.19
N ALA A 164 -11.58 -17.48 -20.21
CA ALA A 164 -10.20 -17.93 -20.19
C ALA A 164 -9.30 -16.71 -20.07
N MET A 165 -8.77 -16.46 -18.87
CA MET A 165 -7.62 -15.60 -18.73
C MET A 165 -6.45 -16.36 -19.33
N ASP A 166 -5.79 -15.76 -20.32
CA ASP A 166 -4.56 -16.26 -20.94
C ASP A 166 -3.43 -16.26 -19.90
N SER A 167 -3.53 -17.22 -18.98
CA SER A 167 -2.49 -17.55 -18.03
C SER A 167 -1.62 -18.59 -18.72
N THR A 168 -0.34 -18.29 -18.86
CA THR A 168 0.71 -19.19 -19.38
C THR A 168 0.78 -20.53 -18.64
N TRP A 169 0.05 -20.64 -17.52
CA TRP A 169 -0.07 -21.79 -16.63
C TRP A 169 -1.19 -22.77 -17.00
N ASN A 170 -2.18 -22.35 -17.79
CA ASN A 170 -3.25 -23.24 -18.26
C ASN A 170 -2.95 -23.72 -19.69
N ARG A 171 -2.15 -24.79 -19.82
CA ARG A 171 -2.18 -25.58 -21.06
C ARG A 171 -3.42 -26.49 -21.01
N PRO A 172 -4.38 -26.37 -21.95
CA PRO A 172 -5.59 -27.20 -22.00
C PRO A 172 -5.32 -28.70 -22.09
N GLU A 173 -4.11 -29.05 -22.55
CA GLU A 173 -3.62 -30.42 -22.74
C GLU A 173 -3.33 -31.16 -21.42
N GLN A 174 -3.28 -30.46 -20.28
CA GLN A 174 -2.86 -31.04 -19.01
C GLN A 174 -4.03 -31.07 -18.01
N PRO A 175 -4.64 -32.25 -17.77
CA PRO A 175 -5.68 -32.38 -16.77
C PRO A 175 -5.15 -32.02 -15.38
N TRP A 176 -5.96 -31.32 -14.60
CA TRP A 176 -5.68 -31.01 -13.20
C TRP A 176 -5.49 -32.31 -12.39
N PRO A 177 -4.49 -32.41 -11.51
CA PRO A 177 -4.34 -33.56 -10.62
C PRO A 177 -5.60 -33.74 -9.77
N GLU A 178 -6.19 -34.95 -9.78
CA GLU A 178 -7.43 -35.24 -9.04
C GLU A 178 -7.30 -34.96 -7.53
N GLU A 179 -6.08 -35.02 -7.00
CA GLU A 179 -5.72 -34.78 -5.60
C GLU A 179 -6.00 -33.34 -5.13
N LEU A 180 -6.19 -32.39 -6.07
CA LEU A 180 -6.48 -30.98 -5.79
C LEU A 180 -7.97 -30.60 -5.97
N ARG A 181 -8.83 -31.57 -6.31
CA ARG A 181 -10.28 -31.37 -6.39
C ARG A 181 -10.95 -31.72 -5.06
N ASP A 182 -10.91 -30.80 -4.09
CA ASP A 182 -11.64 -30.95 -2.82
C ASP A 182 -12.86 -30.02 -2.65
N GLY A 183 -13.27 -29.31 -3.72
CA GLY A 183 -14.40 -28.39 -3.70
C GLY A 183 -15.63 -29.01 -3.03
N GLY A 184 -15.84 -28.63 -1.76
CA GLY A 184 -16.63 -29.37 -0.78
C GLY A 184 -17.99 -29.84 -1.27
N VAL A 185 -18.32 -31.10 -0.98
CA VAL A 185 -19.63 -31.68 -1.24
C VAL A 185 -20.65 -31.03 -0.31
N ALA A 186 -21.65 -30.34 -0.87
CA ALA A 186 -22.77 -29.83 -0.11
C ALA A 186 -23.58 -30.99 0.51
N PRO A 187 -23.93 -30.94 1.81
CA PRO A 187 -24.75 -31.97 2.42
C PRO A 187 -26.18 -31.93 1.86
N ARG A 188 -26.75 -33.10 1.61
CA ARG A 188 -28.15 -33.30 1.22
C ARG A 188 -29.11 -33.08 2.38
#